data_AF-A0A7V3WKC6-F1
#
_entry.id   AF-A0A7V3WKC6-F1
#
_cell.length_a   1.000
_cell.length_b   1.000
_cell.length_c   1.000
_cell.angle_alpha   90.00
_cell.angle_beta   90.00
_cell.angle_gamma   90.00
#
_symmetry.space_group_name_H-M   'P 1'
#
loop_
_entity.id
_entity.type
_entity.pdbx_description
1 polymer ?
#
loop_
_entity_poly.entity_id
_entity_poly.type
_entity_poly.pdbx_seq_one_letter_code
_entity_poly.pdbx_strand_id
1 'polypeptide(L)'
;MDRYKKLDNIANSIHAASRINSIRNSRLLRDDDSNIKNNNISTLYEILDTIAHYSPQSYRDSFSQRLYECKSCSNVYRDLKQHLKTSDSRRNGTDFYLKALETLAPVLGNRERSMLDKIRRIYEIINS
;
A
#
# COMPACT_ATOMS: atom_id res chain seq x y z
N MET A 1 -15.24 18.06 30.03
CA MET A 1 -14.50 17.45 28.90
C MET A 1 -13.18 18.18 28.74
N ASP A 2 -12.09 17.43 28.79
CA ASP A 2 -10.76 17.85 29.28
C ASP A 2 -10.04 18.89 28.41
N ARG A 3 -9.73 20.09 28.95
CA ARG A 3 -9.01 21.15 28.21
C ARG A 3 -7.63 20.68 27.74
N TYR A 4 -6.99 19.81 28.50
CA TYR A 4 -5.70 19.20 28.17
C TYR A 4 -5.76 18.36 26.89
N LYS A 5 -6.81 17.54 26.71
CA LYS A 5 -7.00 16.75 25.48
C LYS A 5 -7.21 17.63 24.24
N LYS A 6 -7.86 18.79 24.40
CA LYS A 6 -8.01 19.75 23.29
C LYS A 6 -6.67 20.37 22.90
N LEU A 7 -5.86 20.77 23.88
CA LEU A 7 -4.53 21.33 23.65
C LEU A 7 -3.60 20.30 22.99
N ASP A 8 -3.64 19.05 23.43
CA ASP A 8 -2.87 17.95 22.85
C ASP A 8 -3.26 17.70 21.38
N ASN A 9 -4.55 17.66 21.06
CA ASN A 9 -5.03 17.53 19.68
C ASN A 9 -4.58 18.70 18.79
N ILE A 10 -4.54 19.93 19.31
CA ILE A 10 -4.04 21.10 18.58
C ILE A 10 -2.54 20.97 18.32
N ALA A 11 -1.76 20.61 19.35
CA ALA A 11 -0.32 20.40 19.20
C ALA A 11 -0.03 19.30 18.16
N ASN A 12 -0.73 18.17 18.24
CA ASN A 12 -0.62 17.07 17.28
C ASN A 12 -0.97 17.53 15.85
N SER A 13 -1.98 18.37 15.68
CA SER A 13 -2.34 18.93 14.37
C SER A 13 -1.25 19.84 13.80
N ILE A 14 -0.59 20.63 14.64
CA ILE A 14 0.55 21.49 14.24
C ILE A 14 1.75 20.62 13.83
N HIS A 15 2.05 19.57 14.60
CA HIS A 15 3.12 18.63 14.26
C HIS A 15 2.84 17.89 12.94
N ALA A 16 1.60 17.47 12.72
CA ALA A 16 1.18 16.87 11.45
C ALA A 16 1.39 17.83 10.28
N ALA A 17 0.94 19.08 10.40
CA ALA A 17 1.11 20.10 9.37
C ALA A 17 2.59 20.37 9.05
N SER A 18 3.43 20.48 10.08
CA SER A 18 4.89 20.63 9.93
C SER A 18 5.51 19.45 9.18
N ARG A 19 5.14 18.21 9.54
CA ARG A 19 5.63 17.01 8.88
C ARG A 19 5.16 16.93 7.42
N ILE A 20 3.90 17.22 7.13
CA ILE A 20 3.36 17.28 5.76
C ILE A 20 4.12 18.31 4.93
N ASN A 21 4.42 19.48 5.50
CA ASN A 21 5.22 20.50 4.82
C ASN A 21 6.63 20.01 4.51
N SER A 22 7.27 19.27 5.42
CA SER A 22 8.59 18.66 5.17
C SER A 22 8.56 17.60 4.05
N ILE A 23 7.50 16.78 3.99
CA ILE A 23 7.31 15.78 2.92
C ILE A 23 7.18 16.49 1.57
N ARG A 24 6.44 17.60 1.51
CA ARG A 24 6.32 18.41 0.28
C ARG A 24 7.66 19.04 -0.12
N ASN A 25 8.36 19.68 0.82
CA ASN A 25 9.59 20.42 0.53
C ASN A 25 10.76 19.51 0.12
N SER A 26 10.90 18.35 0.77
CA SER A 26 11.92 17.34 0.39
C SER A 26 11.75 16.81 -1.03
N ARG A 27 10.55 16.91 -1.61
CA ARG A 27 10.28 16.51 -3.00
C ARG A 27 10.53 17.63 -4.00
N LEU A 28 10.26 18.89 -3.63
CA LEU A 28 10.65 20.04 -4.45
C LEU A 28 12.17 20.11 -4.64
N LEU A 29 12.95 19.74 -3.61
CA LEU A 29 14.41 19.67 -3.68
C LEU A 29 14.95 18.48 -4.50
N ARG A 30 14.11 17.47 -4.82
CA ARG A 30 14.50 16.27 -5.58
C ARG A 30 14.22 16.37 -7.08
N ASP A 31 13.32 17.28 -7.49
CA ASP A 31 12.90 17.45 -8.89
C ASP A 31 13.99 18.13 -9.76
N ASP A 32 15.01 18.74 -9.14
CA ASP A 32 16.06 19.47 -9.87
C ASP A 32 17.13 18.56 -10.51
N ASP A 33 17.24 17.29 -10.07
CA ASP A 33 18.38 16.44 -10.43
C ASP A 33 18.02 15.07 -11.03
N SER A 34 16.74 14.70 -11.10
CA SER A 34 16.35 13.45 -11.75
C SER A 34 14.93 13.45 -12.29
N ASN A 35 14.80 13.10 -13.57
CA ASN A 35 13.56 12.93 -14.34
C ASN A 35 12.67 11.76 -13.86
N ILE A 36 12.72 11.43 -12.57
CA ILE A 36 11.95 10.34 -11.96
C ILE A 36 10.57 10.86 -11.63
N LYS A 37 9.65 10.62 -12.57
CA LYS A 37 8.20 10.87 -12.47
C LYS A 37 7.70 10.66 -11.03
N ASN A 38 7.34 11.77 -10.38
CA ASN A 38 6.97 11.83 -8.97
C ASN A 38 5.87 10.78 -8.65
N ASN A 39 6.14 9.84 -7.73
CA ASN A 39 5.15 8.84 -7.32
C ASN A 39 4.13 9.48 -6.37
N ASN A 40 3.19 10.21 -6.96
CA ASN A 40 2.16 10.98 -6.26
C ASN A 40 1.38 10.14 -5.25
N ILE A 41 1.15 8.86 -5.56
CA ILE A 41 0.45 7.91 -4.69
C ILE A 41 1.27 7.63 -3.42
N SER A 42 2.59 7.46 -3.53
CA SER A 42 3.46 7.26 -2.36
C SER A 42 3.46 8.46 -1.43
N THR A 43 3.45 9.69 -1.97
CA THR A 43 3.34 10.91 -1.15
C THR A 43 1.98 11.00 -0.49
N LEU A 44 0.91 10.65 -1.20
CA LEU A 44 -0.42 10.63 -0.60
C LEU A 44 -0.46 9.65 0.58
N TYR A 45 0.16 8.46 0.45
CA TYR A 45 0.30 7.53 1.57
C TYR A 45 1.10 8.13 2.74
N GLU A 46 2.24 8.77 2.50
CA GLU A 46 3.04 9.40 3.55
C GLU A 46 2.28 10.52 4.27
N ILE A 47 1.49 11.31 3.54
CA ILE A 47 0.64 12.37 4.11
C ILE A 47 -0.47 11.74 4.97
N LEU A 48 -1.18 10.74 4.45
CA LEU A 48 -2.26 10.08 5.19
C LEU A 48 -1.71 9.34 6.42
N ASP A 49 -0.53 8.71 6.32
CA ASP A 49 0.13 8.05 7.45
C ASP A 49 0.52 9.06 8.54
N THR A 50 1.03 10.23 8.13
CA THR A 50 1.28 11.35 9.04
C THR A 50 0.00 11.79 9.74
N ILE A 51 -1.11 11.95 9.00
CA ILE A 51 -2.41 12.30 9.59
C ILE A 51 -2.86 11.21 10.58
N ALA A 52 -2.71 9.93 10.23
CA ALA A 52 -3.06 8.80 11.11
C ALA A 52 -2.28 8.87 12.44
N HIS A 53 -0.96 9.07 12.34
CA HIS A 53 -0.05 9.09 13.48
C HIS A 53 -0.41 10.18 14.49
N TYR A 54 -0.77 11.37 14.02
CA TYR A 54 -1.15 12.50 14.87
C TYR A 54 -2.66 12.58 15.16
N SER A 55 -3.47 11.66 14.64
CA SER A 55 -4.91 11.64 14.92
C SER A 55 -5.19 11.23 16.38
N PRO A 56 -6.33 11.65 16.95
CA PRO A 56 -6.77 11.21 18.26
C PRO A 56 -6.89 9.68 18.32
N GLN A 57 -6.62 9.09 19.49
CA GLN A 57 -6.58 7.64 19.69
C GLN A 57 -7.85 6.92 19.20
N SER A 58 -9.02 7.55 19.34
CA SER A 58 -10.31 6.99 18.88
C SER A 58 -10.38 6.71 17.38
N TYR A 59 -9.56 7.40 16.57
CA TYR A 59 -9.56 7.28 15.12
C TYR A 59 -8.28 6.60 14.59
N ARG A 60 -7.17 6.73 15.33
CA ARG A 60 -5.84 6.28 14.92
C ARG A 60 -5.83 4.84 14.41
N ASP A 61 -6.30 3.89 15.22
CA ASP A 61 -6.20 2.46 14.88
C ASP A 61 -7.03 2.10 13.64
N SER A 62 -8.29 2.58 13.59
CA SER A 62 -9.17 2.34 12.44
C SER A 62 -8.67 2.99 11.15
N PHE A 63 -8.07 4.18 11.25
CA PHE A 63 -7.55 4.91 10.11
C PHE A 63 -6.26 4.26 9.60
N SER A 64 -5.32 3.91 10.50
CA SER A 64 -4.10 3.19 10.17
C SER A 64 -4.38 1.84 9.51
N GLN A 65 -5.36 1.08 10.03
CA GLN A 65 -5.77 -0.18 9.43
C GLN A 65 -6.29 0.00 8.00
N ARG A 66 -7.23 0.93 7.78
CA ARG A 66 -7.76 1.20 6.43
C ARG A 66 -6.69 1.69 5.47
N LEU A 67 -5.75 2.51 5.97
CA LEU A 67 -4.63 2.99 5.17
C LEU A 67 -3.71 1.83 4.74
N TYR A 68 -3.47 0.88 5.65
CA TYR A 68 -2.72 -0.34 5.34
C TYR A 68 -3.42 -1.19 4.28
N GLU A 69 -4.74 -1.40 4.41
CA GLU A 69 -5.55 -2.15 3.43
C GLU A 69 -5.50 -1.49 2.04
N CYS A 70 -5.68 -0.17 1.97
CA CYS A 70 -5.53 0.59 0.72
C CYS A 70 -4.13 0.41 0.12
N LYS A 71 -3.07 0.53 0.93
CA LYS A 71 -1.69 0.37 0.48
C LYS A 71 -1.41 -1.02 -0.06
N SER A 72 -1.90 -2.04 0.64
CA SER A 72 -1.82 -3.43 0.22
C SER A 72 -2.50 -3.63 -1.14
N CYS A 73 -3.73 -3.15 -1.30
CA CYS A 73 -4.46 -3.23 -2.58
C CYS A 73 -3.75 -2.50 -3.72
N SER A 74 -3.26 -1.28 -3.47
CA SER A 74 -2.52 -0.51 -4.47
C SER A 74 -1.22 -1.20 -4.90
N ASN A 75 -0.52 -1.85 -3.97
CA ASN A 75 0.71 -2.59 -4.27
C ASN A 75 0.38 -3.83 -5.11
N VAL A 76 -0.60 -4.63 -4.67
CA VAL A 76 -1.07 -5.82 -5.42
C VAL A 76 -1.49 -5.45 -6.84
N TYR A 77 -2.26 -4.36 -7.01
CA TYR A 77 -2.63 -3.88 -8.34
C TYR A 77 -1.42 -3.51 -9.19
N ARG A 78 -0.44 -2.81 -8.63
CA ARG A 78 0.78 -2.41 -9.34
C ARG A 78 1.59 -3.63 -9.77
N ASP A 79 1.75 -4.60 -8.87
CA ASP A 79 2.54 -5.80 -9.11
C ASP A 79 1.86 -6.71 -10.15
N LEU A 80 0.53 -6.86 -10.07
CA LEU A 80 -0.27 -7.53 -11.11
C LEU A 80 -0.15 -6.84 -12.46
N LYS A 81 -0.30 -5.52 -12.49
CA LYS A 81 -0.18 -4.74 -13.73
C LYS A 81 1.21 -4.88 -14.34
N GLN A 82 2.25 -4.89 -13.52
CA GLN A 82 3.62 -5.12 -13.98
C GLN A 82 3.78 -6.54 -14.54
N HIS A 83 3.31 -7.55 -13.80
CA HIS A 83 3.35 -8.95 -14.21
C HIS A 83 2.65 -9.17 -15.56
N LEU A 84 1.47 -8.57 -15.75
CA LEU A 84 0.72 -8.60 -17.01
C LEU A 84 1.42 -7.85 -18.15
N LYS A 85 2.09 -6.72 -17.85
CA LYS A 85 2.85 -5.97 -18.87
C LYS A 85 4.10 -6.71 -19.35
N THR A 86 4.74 -7.49 -18.48
CA THR A 86 5.90 -8.30 -18.82
C THR A 86 5.54 -9.61 -19.53
N SER A 87 4.24 -9.88 -19.72
CA SER A 87 3.76 -11.07 -20.39
C SER A 87 3.98 -10.94 -21.90
N ASP A 88 4.95 -11.66 -22.44
CA ASP A 88 5.08 -11.84 -23.88
C ASP A 88 4.05 -12.90 -24.29
N SER A 89 3.10 -12.53 -25.16
CA SER A 89 1.87 -13.28 -25.43
C SER A 89 2.09 -14.72 -25.93
N ARG A 90 3.33 -15.07 -26.28
CA ARG A 90 3.74 -16.39 -26.79
C ARG A 90 4.28 -17.36 -25.73
N ARG A 91 4.46 -16.94 -24.46
CA ARG A 91 5.12 -17.74 -23.40
C ARG A 91 4.36 -17.84 -22.07
N ASN A 92 3.10 -17.43 -22.02
CA ASN A 92 2.31 -17.45 -20.79
C ASN A 92 1.81 -18.88 -20.46
N GLY A 93 2.68 -19.69 -19.86
CA GLY A 93 2.35 -21.00 -19.32
C GLY A 93 1.62 -20.91 -17.98
N THR A 94 1.20 -22.06 -17.44
CA THR A 94 0.46 -22.17 -16.18
C THR A 94 1.19 -21.51 -14.98
N ASP A 95 2.53 -21.54 -14.95
CA ASP A 95 3.37 -20.78 -13.99
C ASP A 95 3.06 -19.28 -13.94
N PHE A 96 2.83 -18.67 -15.10
CA PHE A 96 2.56 -17.25 -15.21
C PHE A 96 1.26 -16.88 -14.49
N TYR A 97 0.23 -17.70 -14.65
CA TYR A 97 -1.06 -17.51 -13.99
C TYR A 97 -1.00 -17.83 -12.50
N LEU A 98 -0.24 -18.86 -12.11
CA LEU A 98 -0.03 -19.16 -10.69
C LEU A 98 0.63 -17.99 -9.96
N LYS A 99 1.71 -17.43 -10.54
CA LYS A 99 2.40 -16.27 -9.97
C LYS A 99 1.50 -15.04 -9.90
N ALA A 100 0.63 -14.83 -10.89
CA ALA A 100 -0.38 -13.77 -10.83
C ALA A 100 -1.36 -13.99 -9.67
N LEU A 101 -1.84 -15.21 -9.47
CA LEU A 101 -2.73 -15.54 -8.36
C LEU A 101 -2.04 -15.38 -6.99
N GLU A 102 -0.74 -15.70 -6.89
CA GLU A 102 0.05 -15.48 -5.67
C GLU A 102 0.19 -14.01 -5.31
N THR A 103 0.32 -13.11 -6.29
CA THR A 103 0.37 -11.66 -6.01
C THR A 103 -0.91 -11.13 -5.37
N LEU A 104 -2.05 -11.82 -5.51
CA LEU A 104 -3.32 -11.44 -4.86
C LEU A 104 -3.35 -11.83 -3.37
N ALA A 105 -2.52 -12.77 -2.91
CA ALA A 105 -2.60 -13.34 -1.56
C ALA A 105 -2.75 -12.32 -0.41
N PRO A 106 -2.06 -11.15 -0.41
CA PRO A 106 -2.18 -10.16 0.66
C PRO A 106 -3.57 -9.57 0.83
N VAL A 107 -4.39 -9.53 -0.23
CA VAL A 107 -5.75 -8.95 -0.22
C VAL A 107 -6.86 -9.99 -0.23
N LEU A 108 -6.53 -11.28 -0.37
CA LEU A 108 -7.49 -12.36 -0.33
C LEU A 108 -7.98 -12.64 1.10
N GLY A 109 -9.27 -12.96 1.22
CA GLY A 109 -9.85 -13.51 2.44
C GLY A 109 -9.40 -14.95 2.70
N ASN A 110 -9.77 -15.48 3.86
CA ASN A 110 -9.34 -16.82 4.29
C ASN A 110 -9.78 -17.92 3.32
N ARG A 111 -10.99 -17.80 2.74
CA ARG A 111 -11.52 -18.79 1.80
C ARG A 111 -10.72 -18.78 0.49
N GLU A 112 -10.45 -17.60 -0.03
CA GLU A 112 -9.74 -17.40 -1.29
C GLU A 112 -8.28 -17.81 -1.16
N ARG A 113 -7.64 -17.52 -0.01
CA ARG A 113 -6.29 -18.04 0.31
C ARG A 113 -6.27 -19.57 0.36
N SER A 114 -7.25 -20.20 1.00
CA SER A 114 -7.34 -21.66 1.02
C SER A 114 -7.53 -22.24 -0.39
N MET A 115 -8.27 -21.56 -1.26
CA MET A 115 -8.40 -21.95 -2.67
C MET A 115 -7.08 -21.79 -3.42
N LEU A 116 -6.35 -20.69 -3.21
CA LEU A 116 -5.03 -20.45 -3.80
C LEU A 116 -4.04 -21.57 -3.42
N ASP A 117 -4.00 -21.97 -2.15
CA ASP A 117 -3.16 -23.08 -1.69
C ASP A 117 -3.50 -24.40 -2.38
N LYS A 118 -4.78 -24.68 -2.60
CA LYS A 118 -5.22 -25.87 -3.34
C LYS A 118 -4.79 -25.83 -4.80
N ILE A 119 -4.96 -24.69 -5.46
CA ILE A 119 -4.53 -24.49 -6.86
C ILE A 119 -3.02 -24.71 -6.97
N ARG A 120 -2.24 -24.16 -6.03
CA ARG A 120 -0.79 -24.36 -5.98
C ARG A 120 -0.41 -25.84 -5.82
N ARG A 121 -1.06 -26.57 -4.91
CA ARG A 121 -0.79 -28.00 -4.72
C ARG A 121 -1.15 -28.82 -5.97
N ILE A 122 -2.26 -28.52 -6.63
CA ILE A 122 -2.64 -29.18 -7.89
C ILE A 122 -1.59 -28.89 -8.96
N TYR A 123 -1.11 -27.65 -9.04
CA TYR A 123 -0.05 -27.27 -9.95
C TYR A 123 1.25 -28.03 -9.70
N GLU A 124 1.67 -28.14 -8.43
CA GLU A 124 2.84 -28.93 -8.02
C GLU A 124 2.69 -30.41 -8.44
N ILE A 125 1.51 -31.00 -8.27
CA ILE A 125 1.24 -32.40 -8.68
C ILE A 125 1.30 -32.58 -10.19
N ILE A 126 0.74 -31.66 -10.98
CA ILE A 126 0.66 -31.80 -12.45
C ILE A 126 2.04 -31.64 -13.10
N ASN A 127 2.94 -30.86 -12.50
CA ASN A 127 4.27 -30.58 -13.06
C ASN A 127 5.41 -31.29 -12.32
N SER A 128 5.10 -32.18 -11.37
CA SER A 128 6.05 -33.15 -10.78
C SER A 128 6.10 -34.42 -11.62
#